data_AF-A0A2D8IPV6-F1
#
_entry.id   AF-A0A2D8IPV6-F1
#
_cell.length_a   1.000
_cell.length_b   1.000
_cell.length_c   1.000
_cell.angle_alpha   90.00
_cell.angle_beta   90.00
_cell.angle_gamma   90.00
#
_symmetry.space_group_name_H-M   'P 1'
#
loop_
_entity.id
_entity.type
_entity.pdbx_description
1 polymer ?
#
loop_
_entity_poly.entity_id
_entity_poly.type
_entity_poly.pdbx_seq_one_letter_code
_entity_poly.pdbx_strand_id
1 'polypeptide(L)'
;MKLPLRWERLWWRLRYLRPIQVLQRLHLRLRPPGQLAAVDTPVWRVPTGRYLESAPMPAHCRGGDQLVLLGSELAWAAGAAWPDRVPGKKLRMELNTFNWLWSCEPALASERLEAWIDAHNVPGGPAWHPYITSQRIANWLKWSLQGEVPGASLLESLAQQLRYLEPRLQYDECDHKLINNAKALLFAGHVLEDTRSHRWRRLGLRLLTRYLPRVQHPDGGYQGRSPMYHNALLHDLLDIINLLQAFERPLPDGLRERCLAAMRWSRALCHADGRPALFNDAALDVVASTPDLTDYARRLGLLTADADRDIPGSCWLPDSGFGRLSCGPALLLADMGPPGPDHAASHGHAGALGFEFSLGQQRVLVDTGLSTYESLAEREYERSTAAHNTLVVDAHNSSDVWGLFKLGRRAKISEAGFRVQTGQARLWAAHDGYSRLQPGLLHRRDWQLEGGRLCLDDRVEGRGRHELALYFHLHPALSAQLTGSDVVRLALPDGRRLTLTVDQGLKLALQAGYRATHFDRRQACTVIRASGAFCLPITLRCRLEGWSQSVPDLDHRE
;
A
#
# COMPACT_ATOMS: atom_id res chain seq x y z
N MET A 1 36.16 14.36 -3.93
CA MET A 1 35.90 14.60 -2.49
C MET A 1 34.62 13.87 -2.11
N LYS A 2 34.69 12.74 -1.38
CA LYS A 2 33.47 12.04 -0.92
C LYS A 2 32.80 12.90 0.14
N LEU A 3 31.64 13.48 -0.19
CA LEU A 3 30.78 14.11 0.81
C LEU A 3 30.51 13.08 1.93
N PRO A 4 30.55 13.45 3.21
CA PRO A 4 30.14 12.56 4.29
C PRO A 4 28.75 12.00 3.96
N LEU A 5 28.53 10.70 4.14
CA LEU A 5 27.28 10.01 3.79
C LEU A 5 26.03 10.83 4.15
N ARG A 6 26.01 11.52 5.29
CA ARG A 6 24.90 12.40 5.69
C ARG A 6 24.59 13.54 4.70
N TRP A 7 25.60 14.20 4.12
CA TRP A 7 25.42 15.31 3.19
C TRP A 7 24.97 14.85 1.80
N GLU A 8 25.54 13.75 1.30
CA GLU A 8 25.08 13.13 0.04
C GLU A 8 23.61 12.71 0.16
N ARG A 9 23.25 12.10 1.30
CA ARG A 9 21.88 11.68 1.61
C ARG A 9 20.91 12.86 1.69
N LEU A 10 21.32 13.97 2.29
CA LEU A 10 20.52 15.20 2.36
C LEU A 10 20.34 15.84 0.97
N TRP A 11 21.40 15.88 0.16
CA TRP A 11 21.36 16.38 -1.22
C TRP A 11 20.31 15.65 -2.04
N TRP A 12 20.36 14.32 -2.06
CA TRP A 12 19.37 13.52 -2.80
C TRP A 12 17.94 13.78 -2.30
N ARG A 13 17.74 13.94 -0.99
CA ARG A 13 16.41 14.30 -0.46
C ARG A 13 15.92 15.65 -0.98
N LEU A 14 16.77 16.67 -0.98
CA LEU A 14 16.37 18.03 -1.38
C LEU A 14 16.21 18.15 -2.90
N ARG A 15 17.05 17.46 -3.68
CA ARG A 15 17.07 17.48 -5.15
C ARG A 15 15.73 17.07 -5.76
N TYR A 16 14.99 16.17 -5.11
CA TYR A 16 13.71 15.68 -5.62
C TYR A 16 12.48 16.46 -5.12
N LEU A 17 12.67 17.47 -4.25
CA LEU A 17 11.55 18.29 -3.80
C LEU A 17 11.09 19.24 -4.89
N ARG A 18 9.77 19.28 -5.11
CA ARG A 18 9.14 20.27 -5.98
C ARG A 18 9.10 21.64 -5.28
N PRO A 19 9.14 22.75 -6.03
CA PRO A 19 9.06 24.10 -5.45
C PRO A 19 7.87 24.30 -4.51
N ILE A 20 6.69 23.77 -4.88
CA ILE A 20 5.49 23.86 -4.04
C ILE A 20 5.67 23.15 -2.69
N GLN A 21 6.41 22.04 -2.64
CA GLN A 21 6.67 21.33 -1.38
C GLN A 21 7.58 22.13 -0.46
N VAL A 22 8.57 22.83 -1.02
CA VAL A 22 9.46 23.71 -0.26
C VAL A 22 8.69 24.90 0.29
N LEU A 23 7.91 25.58 -0.56
CA LEU A 23 7.08 26.72 -0.17
C LEU A 23 6.06 26.35 0.90
N GLN A 24 5.39 25.20 0.77
CA GLN A 24 4.42 24.75 1.77
C GLN A 24 5.09 24.42 3.10
N ARG A 25 6.25 23.76 3.10
CA ARG A 25 7.00 23.49 4.34
C ARG A 25 7.46 24.78 5.03
N LEU A 26 7.89 25.76 4.25
CA LEU A 26 8.23 27.08 4.78
C LEU A 26 7.00 27.77 5.36
N HIS A 27 5.89 27.78 4.63
CA HIS A 27 4.61 28.34 5.09
C HIS A 27 4.17 27.74 6.42
N LEU A 28 4.17 26.40 6.55
CA LEU A 28 3.79 25.69 7.77
C LEU A 28 4.73 25.97 8.95
N ARG A 29 6.02 26.17 8.69
CA ARG A 29 7.01 26.54 9.74
C ARG A 29 6.86 27.97 10.21
N LEU A 30 6.58 28.90 9.29
CA LEU A 30 6.44 30.32 9.59
C LEU A 30 5.06 30.69 10.16
N ARG A 31 4.07 29.81 9.99
CA ARG A 31 2.70 30.00 10.48
C ARG A 31 2.29 28.82 11.36
N PRO A 32 2.88 28.68 12.56
CA PRO A 32 2.43 27.68 13.51
C PRO A 32 0.93 27.86 13.78
N PRO A 33 0.24 26.77 14.15
CA PRO A 33 -1.17 26.88 14.45
C PRO A 33 -1.39 27.77 15.68
N GLY A 34 -2.27 28.77 15.52
CA GLY A 34 -2.78 29.57 16.62
C GLY A 34 -4.04 28.94 17.21
N GLN A 35 -4.84 29.75 17.92
CA GLN A 35 -6.14 29.33 18.44
C GLN A 35 -7.11 28.97 17.29
N LEU A 36 -8.08 28.12 17.62
CA LEU A 36 -9.19 27.82 16.70
C LEU A 36 -9.98 29.10 16.41
N ALA A 37 -10.45 29.21 15.17
CA ALA A 37 -11.27 30.33 14.77
C ALA A 37 -12.60 30.31 15.53
N ALA A 38 -13.12 31.48 15.92
CA ALA A 38 -14.53 31.60 16.27
C ALA A 38 -15.38 31.26 15.03
N VAL A 39 -16.46 30.52 15.24
CA VAL A 39 -17.32 29.99 14.18
C VAL A 39 -18.77 30.16 14.57
N ASP A 40 -19.62 30.51 13.60
CA ASP A 40 -21.06 30.28 13.73
C ASP A 40 -21.31 28.77 13.58
N THR A 41 -22.28 28.23 14.32
CA THR A 41 -22.74 26.84 14.20
C THR A 41 -23.32 26.64 12.79
N PRO A 42 -22.69 25.81 11.93
CA PRO A 42 -23.26 25.51 10.62
C PRO A 42 -24.58 24.74 10.75
N VAL A 43 -25.44 24.84 9.73
CA VAL A 43 -26.64 24.00 9.66
C VAL A 43 -26.31 22.66 8.99
N TRP A 44 -26.81 21.56 9.56
CA TRP A 44 -26.69 20.24 8.95
C TRP A 44 -27.61 20.12 7.73
N ARG A 45 -27.02 19.75 6.59
CA ARG A 45 -27.76 19.51 5.35
C ARG A 45 -27.94 18.03 5.11
N VAL A 46 -29.20 17.61 5.05
CA VAL A 46 -29.60 16.24 4.71
C VAL A 46 -29.40 16.01 3.19
N PRO A 47 -28.78 14.89 2.76
CA PRO A 47 -28.70 14.52 1.36
C PRO A 47 -30.09 14.24 0.76
N THR A 48 -30.27 14.45 -0.55
CA THR A 48 -31.55 14.16 -1.22
C THR A 48 -31.72 12.66 -1.48
N GLY A 49 -30.62 11.97 -1.78
CA GLY A 49 -30.53 10.52 -1.86
C GLY A 49 -29.95 9.90 -0.58
N ARG A 50 -29.78 8.58 -0.61
CA ARG A 50 -29.20 7.81 0.50
C ARG A 50 -27.68 7.76 0.39
N TYR A 51 -26.98 8.14 1.46
CA TYR A 51 -25.55 7.83 1.61
C TYR A 51 -25.40 6.35 2.01
N LEU A 52 -24.74 5.55 1.18
CA LEU A 52 -24.60 4.11 1.42
C LEU A 52 -23.51 3.84 2.48
N GLU A 53 -23.62 2.70 3.16
CA GLU A 53 -22.58 2.23 4.06
C GLU A 53 -21.26 2.01 3.31
N SER A 54 -20.19 2.60 3.84
CA SER A 54 -18.84 2.54 3.28
C SER A 54 -18.22 1.14 3.45
N ALA A 55 -17.07 0.88 2.83
CA ALA A 55 -16.34 -0.37 3.08
C ALA A 55 -15.89 -0.45 4.55
N PRO A 56 -16.01 -1.64 5.20
CA PRO A 56 -15.55 -1.82 6.58
C PRO A 56 -14.06 -1.58 6.71
N MET A 57 -13.68 -0.95 7.82
CA MET A 57 -12.28 -0.69 8.18
C MET A 57 -11.79 -1.70 9.21
N PRO A 58 -10.51 -2.12 9.17
CA PRO A 58 -9.94 -3.00 10.19
C PRO A 58 -9.94 -2.38 11.60
N ALA A 59 -9.84 -1.05 11.71
CA ALA A 59 -9.95 -0.35 12.98
C ALA A 59 -11.40 -0.41 13.50
N HIS A 60 -11.62 -0.89 14.72
CA HIS A 60 -12.96 -1.08 15.26
C HIS A 60 -13.02 -1.06 16.81
N CYS A 61 -14.22 -0.87 17.35
CA CYS A 61 -14.61 -1.05 18.73
C CYS A 61 -14.88 -2.53 19.02
N ARG A 62 -14.29 -3.08 20.08
CA ARG A 62 -14.49 -4.46 20.55
C ARG A 62 -15.28 -4.48 21.87
N GLY A 63 -16.44 -3.80 21.89
CA GLY A 63 -17.30 -3.68 23.06
C GLY A 63 -16.71 -2.78 24.17
N GLY A 64 -17.58 -1.97 24.80
CA GLY A 64 -17.19 -1.07 25.89
C GLY A 64 -15.95 -0.22 25.56
N ASP A 65 -14.92 -0.37 26.41
CA ASP A 65 -13.70 0.44 26.39
C ASP A 65 -12.55 -0.15 25.54
N GLN A 66 -12.79 -1.10 24.65
CA GLN A 66 -11.71 -1.68 23.83
C GLN A 66 -11.76 -1.20 22.37
N LEU A 67 -10.61 -0.74 21.87
CA LEU A 67 -10.38 -0.39 20.47
C LEU A 67 -9.31 -1.29 19.87
N VAL A 68 -9.49 -1.68 18.62
CA VAL A 68 -8.46 -2.32 17.79
C VAL A 68 -7.99 -1.29 16.77
N LEU A 69 -6.71 -0.92 16.83
CA LEU A 69 -6.09 0.08 15.97
C LEU A 69 -4.75 -0.46 15.45
N LEU A 70 -4.57 -0.52 14.12
CA LEU A 70 -3.37 -1.10 13.50
C LEU A 70 -3.01 -2.49 14.09
N GLY A 71 -4.00 -3.37 14.22
CA GLY A 71 -3.82 -4.72 14.78
C GLY A 71 -3.54 -4.80 16.29
N SER A 72 -3.34 -3.66 16.96
CA SER A 72 -3.09 -3.54 18.40
C SER A 72 -4.38 -3.26 19.17
N GLU A 73 -4.51 -3.88 20.34
CA GLU A 73 -5.61 -3.61 21.29
C GLU A 73 -5.24 -2.42 22.19
N LEU A 74 -6.15 -1.45 22.25
CA LEU A 74 -6.07 -0.28 23.09
C LEU A 74 -7.26 -0.27 24.04
N ALA A 75 -7.00 -0.36 25.34
CA ALA A 75 -8.01 -0.11 26.36
C ALA A 75 -8.16 1.40 26.57
N TRP A 76 -9.39 1.88 26.48
CA TRP A 76 -9.80 3.19 26.96
C TRP A 76 -9.68 3.18 28.48
N ALA A 77 -8.88 4.09 29.02
CA ALA A 77 -8.66 4.13 30.47
C ALA A 77 -9.95 4.60 31.17
N ALA A 78 -10.38 3.87 32.20
CA ALA A 78 -11.52 4.24 33.02
C ALA A 78 -11.35 5.66 33.58
N GLY A 79 -12.33 6.54 33.34
CA GLY A 79 -12.33 7.93 33.79
C GLY A 79 -11.46 8.90 32.98
N ALA A 80 -10.77 8.44 31.93
CA ALA A 80 -10.09 9.35 31.00
C ALA A 80 -11.08 9.86 29.94
N ALA A 81 -11.24 11.19 29.85
CA ALA A 81 -12.03 11.82 28.80
C ALA A 81 -11.47 11.45 27.41
N TRP A 82 -10.14 11.57 27.21
CA TRP A 82 -9.49 11.14 25.98
C TRP A 82 -8.09 10.57 26.25
N PRO A 83 -7.69 9.43 25.65
CA PRO A 83 -6.43 8.77 25.97
C PRO A 83 -5.23 9.39 25.23
N ASP A 84 -4.85 10.62 25.54
CA ASP A 84 -3.73 11.32 24.87
C ASP A 84 -2.36 10.63 25.00
N ARG A 85 -2.21 9.76 26.00
CA ARG A 85 -0.96 9.07 26.32
C ARG A 85 -0.79 7.71 25.63
N VAL A 86 -1.56 7.40 24.59
CA VAL A 86 -1.35 6.17 23.80
C VAL A 86 0.11 6.12 23.31
N PRO A 87 0.83 5.00 23.51
CA PRO A 87 2.20 4.85 23.06
C PRO A 87 2.26 4.84 21.53
N GLY A 88 3.35 5.37 20.98
CA GLY A 88 3.57 5.41 19.53
C GLY A 88 2.88 6.58 18.82
N LYS A 89 3.61 7.21 17.90
CA LYS A 89 3.07 8.32 17.09
C LYS A 89 1.99 7.81 16.14
N LYS A 90 2.17 6.61 15.58
CA LYS A 90 1.24 6.08 14.57
C LYS A 90 -0.07 5.62 15.17
N LEU A 91 -0.02 4.96 16.32
CA LEU A 91 -1.22 4.56 17.04
C LEU A 91 -2.05 5.79 17.48
N ARG A 92 -1.40 6.85 17.98
CA ARG A 92 -2.07 8.15 18.25
C ARG A 92 -2.69 8.76 17.00
N MET A 93 -2.00 8.68 15.86
CA MET A 93 -2.56 9.17 14.59
C MET A 93 -3.80 8.37 14.20
N GLU A 94 -3.77 7.03 14.29
CA GLU A 94 -4.91 6.15 13.96
C GLU A 94 -6.09 6.36 14.91
N LEU A 95 -5.86 6.49 16.21
CA LEU A 95 -6.92 6.82 17.17
C LEU A 95 -7.67 8.09 16.73
N ASN A 96 -6.91 9.10 16.28
CA ASN A 96 -7.44 10.41 15.87
C ASN A 96 -8.03 10.44 14.45
N THR A 97 -7.98 9.35 13.67
CA THR A 97 -8.70 9.26 12.38
C THR A 97 -10.18 8.97 12.57
N PHE A 98 -10.56 8.33 13.68
CA PHE A 98 -11.92 7.84 13.92
C PHE A 98 -12.41 6.82 12.87
N ASN A 99 -11.49 6.06 12.25
CA ASN A 99 -11.87 4.94 11.37
C ASN A 99 -12.73 3.88 12.10
N TRP A 100 -12.57 3.79 13.42
CA TRP A 100 -13.27 2.86 14.31
C TRP A 100 -14.69 3.31 14.72
N LEU A 101 -15.05 4.59 14.49
CA LEU A 101 -16.27 5.22 15.04
C LEU A 101 -17.57 4.44 14.76
N TRP A 102 -17.64 3.85 13.57
CA TRP A 102 -18.80 3.15 13.01
C TRP A 102 -19.15 1.83 13.66
N SER A 103 -18.17 1.23 14.30
CA SER A 103 -18.31 -0.06 14.97
C SER A 103 -18.65 0.09 16.45
N CYS A 104 -18.74 1.33 16.94
CA CYS A 104 -19.10 1.62 18.33
C CYS A 104 -20.60 1.87 18.44
N GLU A 105 -21.15 1.55 19.61
CA GLU A 105 -22.52 1.95 19.95
C GLU A 105 -22.70 3.48 19.83
N PRO A 106 -23.81 3.98 19.27
CA PRO A 106 -23.99 5.42 19.00
C PRO A 106 -23.79 6.35 20.21
N ALA A 107 -24.25 5.92 21.38
CA ALA A 107 -24.08 6.69 22.62
C ALA A 107 -22.60 6.83 23.01
N LEU A 108 -21.84 5.74 22.93
CA LEU A 108 -20.40 5.73 23.22
C LEU A 108 -19.60 6.48 22.15
N ALA A 109 -20.00 6.37 20.88
CA ALA A 109 -19.43 7.15 19.79
C ALA A 109 -19.59 8.66 20.08
N SER A 110 -20.80 9.09 20.46
CA SER A 110 -21.10 10.49 20.80
C SER A 110 -20.28 10.99 21.98
N GLU A 111 -20.20 10.21 23.07
CA GLU A 111 -19.37 10.53 24.23
C GLU A 111 -17.91 10.77 23.86
N ARG A 112 -17.33 9.88 23.04
CA ARG A 112 -15.93 9.98 22.60
C ARG A 112 -15.67 11.15 21.65
N LEU A 113 -16.66 11.54 20.85
CA LEU A 113 -16.59 12.72 20.00
C LEU A 113 -16.50 13.98 20.84
N GLU A 114 -17.40 14.15 21.82
CA GLU A 114 -17.39 15.30 22.74
C GLU A 114 -16.11 15.35 23.55
N ALA A 115 -15.67 14.21 24.10
CA ALA A 115 -14.44 14.16 24.87
C ALA A 115 -13.19 14.49 24.02
N TRP A 116 -13.20 14.18 22.72
CA TRP A 116 -12.17 14.64 21.80
C TRP A 116 -12.18 16.16 21.62
N ILE A 117 -13.37 16.75 21.43
CA ILE A 117 -13.56 18.20 21.23
C ILE A 117 -12.99 18.96 22.43
N ASP A 118 -13.30 18.51 23.64
CA ASP A 118 -12.81 19.09 24.88
C ASP A 118 -11.29 18.97 25.01
N ALA A 119 -10.74 17.77 24.75
CA ALA A 119 -9.31 17.52 24.89
C ALA A 119 -8.44 18.21 23.82
N HIS A 120 -9.00 18.45 22.63
CA HIS A 120 -8.25 18.92 21.45
C HIS A 120 -8.63 20.34 21.00
N ASN A 121 -9.15 21.17 21.90
CA ASN A 121 -9.53 22.56 21.62
C ASN A 121 -8.36 23.51 21.30
N VAL A 122 -7.11 23.09 21.57
CA VAL A 122 -5.88 23.77 21.13
C VAL A 122 -5.19 22.98 20.02
N PRO A 123 -5.04 23.53 18.80
CA PRO A 123 -4.44 22.80 17.70
C PRO A 123 -2.97 22.47 17.91
N GLY A 124 -2.62 21.19 17.82
CA GLY A 124 -1.26 20.72 17.99
C GLY A 124 -1.10 19.20 17.88
N GLY A 125 0.16 18.76 17.83
CA GLY A 125 0.51 17.34 17.88
C GLY A 125 -0.02 16.49 16.72
N PRO A 126 -0.03 15.14 16.90
CA PRO A 126 -0.48 14.20 15.87
C PRO A 126 -1.97 14.32 15.50
N ALA A 127 -2.83 14.70 16.44
CA ALA A 127 -4.28 14.83 16.25
C ALA A 127 -4.66 15.91 15.22
N TRP A 128 -3.87 16.99 15.16
CA TRP A 128 -4.05 18.11 14.25
C TRP A 128 -3.15 18.04 13.02
N HIS A 129 -2.51 16.90 12.76
CA HIS A 129 -1.80 16.68 11.50
C HIS A 129 -2.82 16.76 10.33
N PRO A 130 -2.60 17.56 9.26
CA PRO A 130 -3.67 17.84 8.28
C PRO A 130 -4.25 16.60 7.58
N TYR A 131 -3.45 15.53 7.41
CA TYR A 131 -3.93 14.24 6.91
C TYR A 131 -4.92 13.59 7.90
N ILE A 132 -4.61 13.61 9.20
CA ILE A 132 -5.46 13.03 10.25
C ILE A 132 -6.71 13.87 10.46
N THR A 133 -6.59 15.21 10.46
CA THR A 133 -7.75 16.11 10.48
C THR A 133 -8.70 15.85 9.32
N SER A 134 -8.18 15.58 8.11
CA SER A 134 -9.02 15.27 6.95
C SER A 134 -9.78 13.95 7.10
N GLN A 135 -9.09 12.91 7.56
CA GLN A 135 -9.73 11.61 7.81
C GLN A 135 -10.82 11.74 8.89
N ARG A 136 -10.52 12.42 10.01
CA ARG A 136 -11.49 12.64 11.08
C ARG A 136 -12.72 13.39 10.62
N ILE A 137 -12.56 14.52 9.92
CA ILE A 137 -13.69 15.28 9.35
C ILE A 137 -14.57 14.37 8.50
N ALA A 138 -13.96 13.61 7.58
CA ALA A 138 -14.72 12.72 6.71
C ALA A 138 -15.43 11.63 7.52
N ASN A 139 -14.76 10.98 8.46
CA ASN A 139 -15.33 9.89 9.25
C ASN A 139 -16.46 10.34 10.17
N TRP A 140 -16.35 11.52 10.78
CA TRP A 140 -17.43 12.13 11.58
C TRP A 140 -18.65 12.44 10.72
N LEU A 141 -18.46 13.11 9.59
CA LEU A 141 -19.56 13.46 8.68
C LEU A 141 -20.23 12.22 8.09
N LYS A 142 -19.44 11.24 7.68
CA LYS A 142 -19.94 9.99 7.15
C LYS A 142 -20.74 9.23 8.23
N TRP A 143 -20.28 9.20 9.49
CA TRP A 143 -21.01 8.55 10.60
C TRP A 143 -22.38 9.21 10.80
N SER A 144 -22.42 10.55 10.84
CA SER A 144 -23.68 11.29 10.90
C SER A 144 -24.61 11.06 9.70
N LEU A 145 -24.07 10.86 8.50
CA LEU A 145 -24.86 10.52 7.31
C LEU A 145 -25.55 9.16 7.38
N GLN A 146 -25.23 8.28 8.35
CA GLN A 146 -25.95 7.01 8.57
C GLN A 146 -27.18 7.13 9.49
N GLY A 147 -27.46 8.31 10.05
CA GLY A 147 -28.66 8.54 10.87
C GLY A 147 -28.41 9.33 12.16
N GLU A 148 -27.15 9.51 12.55
CA GLU A 148 -26.78 10.21 13.78
C GLU A 148 -26.70 11.73 13.54
N VAL A 149 -27.79 12.44 13.83
CA VAL A 149 -27.86 13.90 13.61
C VAL A 149 -26.84 14.60 14.53
N PRO A 150 -25.90 15.38 13.98
CA PRO A 150 -24.86 15.98 14.79
C PRO A 150 -25.40 17.14 15.64
N GLY A 151 -24.99 17.19 16.90
CA GLY A 151 -25.25 18.33 17.79
C GLY A 151 -24.43 19.57 17.44
N ALA A 152 -24.74 20.69 18.10
CA ALA A 152 -24.08 21.99 17.84
C ALA A 152 -22.56 21.95 18.07
N SER A 153 -22.09 21.34 19.17
CA SER A 153 -20.66 21.17 19.50
C SER A 153 -19.90 20.50 18.35
N LEU A 154 -20.43 19.38 17.84
CA LEU A 154 -19.85 18.65 16.73
C LEU A 154 -19.80 19.48 15.44
N LEU A 155 -20.87 20.20 15.11
CA LEU A 155 -20.96 21.06 13.93
C LEU A 155 -19.96 22.24 14.00
N GLU A 156 -19.83 22.88 15.16
CA GLU A 156 -18.85 23.94 15.41
C GLU A 156 -17.41 23.42 15.28
N SER A 157 -17.13 22.27 15.90
CA SER A 157 -15.83 21.62 15.81
C SER A 157 -15.48 21.26 14.37
N LEU A 158 -16.41 20.72 13.58
CA LEU A 158 -16.19 20.44 12.16
C LEU A 158 -15.83 21.70 11.37
N ALA A 159 -16.53 22.82 11.62
CA ALA A 159 -16.22 24.10 10.99
C ALA A 159 -14.84 24.65 11.39
N GLN A 160 -14.49 24.56 12.67
CA GLN A 160 -13.18 24.93 13.21
C GLN A 160 -12.06 24.09 12.56
N GLN A 161 -12.26 22.77 12.49
CA GLN A 161 -11.30 21.84 11.89
C GLN A 161 -11.08 22.12 10.40
N LEU A 162 -12.11 22.50 9.64
CA LEU A 162 -11.96 22.90 8.24
C LEU A 162 -11.25 24.23 8.07
N ARG A 163 -11.58 25.23 8.90
CA ARG A 163 -10.88 26.54 8.91
C ARG A 163 -9.40 26.37 9.28
N TYR A 164 -9.07 25.38 10.11
CA TYR A 164 -7.70 24.95 10.41
C TYR A 164 -7.01 24.26 9.21
N LEU A 165 -7.71 23.32 8.57
CA LEU A 165 -7.20 22.46 7.50
C LEU A 165 -6.95 23.23 6.20
N GLU A 166 -7.85 24.14 5.83
CA GLU A 166 -7.84 24.84 4.55
C GLU A 166 -6.51 25.54 4.18
N PRO A 167 -5.82 26.27 5.08
CA PRO A 167 -4.49 26.83 4.78
C PRO A 167 -3.34 25.80 4.86
N ARG A 168 -3.61 24.57 5.33
CA ARG A 168 -2.62 23.54 5.66
C ARG A 168 -2.75 22.26 4.82
N LEU A 169 -3.31 22.39 3.62
CA LEU A 169 -3.39 21.28 2.67
C LEU A 169 -1.99 20.70 2.39
N GLN A 170 -1.95 19.39 2.19
CA GLN A 170 -0.74 18.55 2.13
C GLN A 170 0.02 18.66 0.80
N TYR A 171 0.26 19.89 0.33
CA TYR A 171 1.06 20.15 -0.86
C TYR A 171 2.54 19.81 -0.67
N ASP A 172 3.01 19.61 0.56
CA ASP A 172 4.39 19.24 0.89
C ASP A 172 4.72 17.76 0.73
N GLU A 173 3.70 16.91 0.74
CA GLU A 173 3.82 15.47 0.49
C GLU A 173 3.47 15.13 -0.97
N CYS A 174 2.50 15.84 -1.58
CA CYS A 174 2.08 15.64 -2.98
C CYS A 174 1.68 14.18 -3.31
N ASP A 175 1.14 13.47 -2.34
CA ASP A 175 0.72 12.06 -2.42
C ASP A 175 -0.81 11.93 -2.24
N HIS A 176 -1.28 10.71 -1.94
CA HIS A 176 -2.70 10.44 -1.67
C HIS A 176 -3.31 11.34 -0.58
N LYS A 177 -2.52 11.89 0.35
CA LYS A 177 -3.02 12.74 1.46
C LYS A 177 -3.71 14.00 0.98
N LEU A 178 -3.32 14.51 -0.19
CA LEU A 178 -3.99 15.67 -0.79
C LEU A 178 -5.39 15.30 -1.31
N ILE A 179 -5.60 14.04 -1.72
CA ILE A 179 -6.93 13.50 -2.05
C ILE A 179 -7.77 13.37 -0.77
N ASN A 180 -7.18 12.95 0.36
CA ASN A 180 -7.90 13.00 1.65
C ASN A 180 -8.33 14.42 2.01
N ASN A 181 -7.48 15.44 1.80
CA ASN A 181 -7.89 16.83 2.03
C ASN A 181 -9.05 17.24 1.10
N ALA A 182 -8.99 16.85 -0.18
CA ALA A 182 -10.06 17.10 -1.13
C ALA A 182 -11.37 16.43 -0.68
N LYS A 183 -11.31 15.16 -0.23
CA LYS A 183 -12.44 14.42 0.33
C LYS A 183 -13.07 15.17 1.49
N ALA A 184 -12.28 15.58 2.49
CA ALA A 184 -12.80 16.33 3.65
C ALA A 184 -13.51 17.63 3.25
N LEU A 185 -12.91 18.41 2.33
CA LEU A 185 -13.51 19.65 1.81
C LEU A 185 -14.81 19.38 1.03
N LEU A 186 -14.88 18.30 0.26
CA LEU A 186 -16.08 17.91 -0.48
C LEU A 186 -17.20 17.48 0.47
N PHE A 187 -16.91 16.60 1.42
CA PHE A 187 -17.89 16.15 2.43
C PHE A 187 -18.47 17.34 3.17
N ALA A 188 -17.61 18.15 3.80
CA ALA A 188 -18.07 19.31 4.54
C ALA A 188 -18.79 20.33 3.65
N GLY A 189 -18.27 20.58 2.45
CA GLY A 189 -18.87 21.51 1.51
C GLY A 189 -20.29 21.09 1.09
N HIS A 190 -20.64 19.81 1.10
CA HIS A 190 -22.00 19.36 0.77
C HIS A 190 -22.91 19.25 1.99
N VAL A 191 -22.35 18.81 3.12
CA VAL A 191 -23.10 18.42 4.31
C VAL A 191 -23.30 19.58 5.30
N LEU A 192 -22.43 20.58 5.30
CA LEU A 192 -22.54 21.74 6.17
C LEU A 192 -23.03 22.94 5.36
N GLU A 193 -24.01 23.67 5.89
CA GLU A 193 -24.38 25.00 5.44
C GLU A 193 -23.60 26.04 6.26
N ASP A 194 -22.45 26.44 5.73
CA ASP A 194 -21.54 27.45 6.25
C ASP A 194 -21.26 28.47 5.13
N THR A 195 -20.91 29.71 5.50
CA THR A 195 -20.47 30.77 4.57
C THR A 195 -19.35 30.32 3.61
N ARG A 196 -18.53 29.33 3.99
CA ARG A 196 -17.43 28.77 3.20
C ARG A 196 -17.78 27.50 2.44
N SER A 197 -18.99 26.93 2.59
CA SER A 197 -19.33 25.64 1.97
C SER A 197 -19.15 25.62 0.46
N HIS A 198 -19.55 26.69 -0.24
CA HIS A 198 -19.31 26.81 -1.69
C HIS A 198 -17.82 26.82 -2.04
N ARG A 199 -17.02 27.53 -1.23
CA ARG A 199 -15.56 27.60 -1.40
C ARG A 199 -14.91 26.23 -1.18
N TRP A 200 -15.32 25.49 -0.16
CA TRP A 200 -14.82 24.14 0.12
C TRP A 200 -15.17 23.16 -1.01
N ARG A 201 -16.41 23.16 -1.51
CA ARG A 201 -16.80 22.33 -2.68
C ARG A 201 -15.90 22.63 -3.89
N ARG A 202 -15.77 23.90 -4.25
CA ARG A 202 -14.95 24.33 -5.40
C ARG A 202 -13.48 23.95 -5.24
N LEU A 203 -12.93 24.10 -4.04
CA LEU A 203 -11.54 23.76 -3.75
C LEU A 203 -11.32 22.25 -3.78
N GLY A 204 -12.20 21.46 -3.17
CA GLY A 204 -12.15 20.00 -3.19
C GLY A 204 -12.20 19.43 -4.61
N LEU A 205 -13.15 19.91 -5.44
CA LEU A 205 -13.23 19.52 -6.86
C LEU A 205 -11.94 19.89 -7.62
N ARG A 206 -11.44 21.12 -7.44
CA ARG A 206 -10.21 21.58 -8.08
C ARG A 206 -9.00 20.72 -7.70
N LEU A 207 -8.88 20.33 -6.42
CA LEU A 207 -7.82 19.46 -5.95
C LEU A 207 -7.93 18.08 -6.61
N LEU A 208 -9.12 17.48 -6.60
CA LEU A 208 -9.35 16.17 -7.20
C LEU A 208 -8.99 16.18 -8.70
N THR A 209 -9.53 17.11 -9.48
CA THR A 209 -9.25 17.22 -10.92
C THR A 209 -7.77 17.46 -11.21
N ARG A 210 -7.08 18.27 -10.41
CA ARG A 210 -5.68 18.63 -10.66
C ARG A 210 -4.69 17.55 -10.22
N TYR A 211 -4.98 16.83 -9.14
CA TYR A 211 -4.01 15.94 -8.48
C TYR A 211 -4.31 14.46 -8.65
N LEU A 212 -5.56 14.04 -8.87
CA LEU A 212 -5.87 12.63 -9.12
C LEU A 212 -5.06 12.05 -10.29
N PRO A 213 -4.92 12.72 -11.45
CA PRO A 213 -4.09 12.22 -12.55
C PRO A 213 -2.59 12.15 -12.24
N ARG A 214 -2.14 12.76 -11.13
CA ARG A 214 -0.73 12.74 -10.70
C ARG A 214 -0.47 11.63 -9.70
N VAL A 215 -1.48 11.22 -8.93
CA VAL A 215 -1.34 10.17 -7.91
C VAL A 215 -1.76 8.80 -8.45
N GLN A 216 -2.53 8.76 -9.52
CA GLN A 216 -3.01 7.54 -10.16
C GLN A 216 -2.57 7.48 -11.62
N HIS A 217 -1.91 6.39 -11.99
CA HIS A 217 -1.48 6.08 -13.35
C HIS A 217 -2.66 5.74 -14.28
N PRO A 218 -2.47 5.83 -15.62
CA PRO A 218 -3.50 5.44 -16.59
C PRO A 218 -3.97 3.98 -16.46
N ASP A 219 -3.07 3.05 -16.11
CA ASP A 219 -3.41 1.65 -15.80
C ASP A 219 -4.20 1.46 -14.49
N GLY A 220 -4.49 2.54 -13.76
CA GLY A 220 -5.25 2.55 -12.52
C GLY A 220 -4.40 2.51 -11.25
N GLY A 221 -3.10 2.18 -11.37
CA GLY A 221 -2.21 1.99 -10.23
C GLY A 221 -1.90 3.27 -9.46
N TYR A 222 -1.71 3.13 -8.15
CA TYR A 222 -1.28 4.24 -7.31
C TYR A 222 0.22 4.49 -7.50
N GLN A 223 0.62 5.75 -7.71
CA GLN A 223 2.02 6.10 -7.96
C GLN A 223 2.96 5.65 -6.84
N GLY A 224 2.49 5.54 -5.60
CA GLY A 224 3.31 5.09 -4.47
C GLY A 224 3.60 3.59 -4.44
N ARG A 225 3.06 2.82 -5.40
CA ARG A 225 3.37 1.39 -5.64
C ARG A 225 3.20 0.45 -4.44
N SER A 226 2.33 0.83 -3.50
CA SER A 226 1.91 -0.03 -2.39
C SER A 226 0.45 -0.46 -2.64
N PRO A 227 0.16 -1.77 -2.67
CA PRO A 227 -1.21 -2.27 -2.76
C PRO A 227 -2.12 -1.79 -1.61
N MET A 228 -1.58 -1.65 -0.39
CA MET A 228 -2.31 -1.11 0.76
C MET A 228 -2.71 0.35 0.54
N TYR A 229 -1.76 1.22 0.17
CA TYR A 229 -2.06 2.64 -0.07
C TYR A 229 -2.89 2.85 -1.34
N HIS A 230 -2.79 1.95 -2.32
CA HIS A 230 -3.71 1.93 -3.44
C HIS A 230 -5.15 1.70 -2.98
N ASN A 231 -5.39 0.71 -2.12
CA ASN A 231 -6.72 0.44 -1.56
C ASN A 231 -7.22 1.60 -0.69
N ALA A 232 -6.35 2.27 0.06
CA ALA A 232 -6.69 3.51 0.78
C ALA A 232 -7.23 4.60 -0.18
N LEU A 233 -6.52 4.85 -1.28
CA LEU A 233 -6.94 5.82 -2.29
C LEU A 233 -8.26 5.38 -2.95
N LEU A 234 -8.39 4.11 -3.32
CA LEU A 234 -9.62 3.58 -3.91
C LEU A 234 -10.82 3.78 -2.98
N HIS A 235 -10.67 3.50 -1.68
CA HIS A 235 -11.69 3.77 -0.68
C HIS A 235 -12.11 5.25 -0.65
N ASP A 236 -11.13 6.16 -0.63
CA ASP A 236 -11.41 7.60 -0.67
C ASP A 236 -12.20 8.03 -1.90
N LEU A 237 -11.87 7.46 -3.07
CA LEU A 237 -12.57 7.76 -4.32
C LEU A 237 -14.01 7.21 -4.32
N LEU A 238 -14.23 6.00 -3.79
CA LEU A 238 -15.57 5.43 -3.63
C LEU A 238 -16.42 6.25 -2.65
N ASP A 239 -15.84 6.71 -1.54
CA ASP A 239 -16.50 7.62 -0.59
C ASP A 239 -16.93 8.93 -1.27
N ILE A 240 -16.10 9.50 -2.16
CA ILE A 240 -16.44 10.72 -2.90
C ILE A 240 -17.59 10.45 -3.88
N ILE A 241 -17.57 9.32 -4.60
CA ILE A 241 -18.68 8.94 -5.49
C ILE A 241 -19.98 8.80 -4.70
N ASN A 242 -19.94 8.08 -3.57
CA ASN A 242 -21.08 7.91 -2.68
C ASN A 242 -21.67 9.25 -2.22
N LEU A 243 -20.80 10.17 -1.77
CA LEU A 243 -21.21 11.52 -1.39
C LEU A 243 -21.90 12.26 -2.54
N LEU A 244 -21.29 12.29 -3.72
CA LEU A 244 -21.83 13.04 -4.85
C LEU A 244 -23.16 12.43 -5.34
N GLN A 245 -23.29 11.10 -5.37
CA GLN A 245 -24.55 10.42 -5.67
C GLN A 245 -25.64 10.75 -4.65
N ALA A 246 -25.34 10.71 -3.35
CA ALA A 246 -26.30 11.04 -2.29
C ALA A 246 -26.81 12.48 -2.37
N PHE A 247 -26.03 13.42 -2.90
CA PHE A 247 -26.43 14.81 -3.11
C PHE A 247 -26.86 15.12 -4.57
N GLU A 248 -27.07 14.09 -5.40
CA GLU A 248 -27.44 14.21 -6.82
C GLU A 248 -26.54 15.18 -7.59
N ARG A 249 -25.23 15.08 -7.34
CA ARG A 249 -24.21 15.88 -8.02
C ARG A 249 -23.55 15.07 -9.12
N PRO A 250 -23.22 15.71 -10.26
CA PRO A 250 -22.47 15.04 -11.30
C PRO A 250 -21.09 14.63 -10.78
N LEU A 251 -20.63 13.46 -11.19
CA LEU A 251 -19.25 13.04 -10.94
C LEU A 251 -18.31 13.91 -11.79
N PRO A 252 -17.14 14.30 -11.25
CA PRO A 252 -16.09 14.94 -12.05
C PRO A 252 -15.66 14.05 -13.21
N ASP A 253 -15.33 14.68 -14.34
CA ASP A 253 -14.92 13.99 -15.56
C ASP A 253 -13.79 12.97 -15.30
N GLY A 254 -13.98 11.75 -15.79
CA GLY A 254 -13.01 10.68 -15.66
C GLY A 254 -12.95 9.99 -14.30
N LEU A 255 -13.67 10.47 -13.27
CA LEU A 255 -13.61 9.88 -11.92
C LEU A 255 -14.11 8.42 -11.93
N ARG A 256 -15.19 8.14 -12.66
CA ARG A 256 -15.78 6.79 -12.73
C ARG A 256 -14.81 5.81 -13.38
N GLU A 257 -14.23 6.20 -14.52
CA GLU A 257 -13.27 5.42 -15.29
C GLU A 257 -12.01 5.13 -14.49
N ARG A 258 -11.55 6.13 -13.72
CA ARG A 258 -10.40 6.02 -12.81
C ARG A 258 -10.67 5.05 -11.66
N CYS A 259 -11.86 5.07 -11.07
CA CYS A 259 -12.25 4.09 -10.05
C CYS A 259 -12.29 2.68 -10.64
N LEU A 260 -12.86 2.51 -11.83
CA LEU A 260 -12.90 1.22 -12.53
C LEU A 260 -11.48 0.69 -12.83
N ALA A 261 -10.57 1.56 -13.28
CA ALA A 261 -9.18 1.22 -13.48
C ALA A 261 -8.47 0.84 -12.17
N ALA A 262 -8.69 1.59 -11.09
CA ALA A 262 -8.16 1.24 -9.77
C ALA A 262 -8.66 -0.12 -9.29
N MET A 263 -9.94 -0.43 -9.43
CA MET A 263 -10.48 -1.74 -9.04
C MET A 263 -9.85 -2.89 -9.84
N ARG A 264 -9.69 -2.72 -11.17
CA ARG A 264 -8.98 -3.71 -11.99
C ARG A 264 -7.53 -3.91 -11.53
N TRP A 265 -6.84 -2.81 -11.22
CA TRP A 265 -5.48 -2.84 -10.68
C TRP A 265 -5.41 -3.57 -9.34
N SER A 266 -6.29 -3.24 -8.39
CA SER A 266 -6.34 -3.88 -7.06
C SER A 266 -6.57 -5.39 -7.17
N ARG A 267 -7.50 -5.81 -8.04
CA ARG A 267 -7.78 -7.23 -8.30
C ARG A 267 -6.61 -7.95 -8.99
N ALA A 268 -5.90 -7.29 -9.90
CA ALA A 268 -4.73 -7.86 -10.57
C ALA A 268 -3.59 -8.17 -9.58
N LEU A 269 -3.48 -7.38 -8.52
CA LEU A 269 -2.46 -7.53 -7.47
C LEU A 269 -2.89 -8.47 -6.33
N CYS A 270 -4.05 -9.12 -6.43
CA CYS A 270 -4.47 -10.15 -5.48
C CYS A 270 -4.00 -11.55 -5.87
N HIS A 271 -3.62 -12.34 -4.87
CA HIS A 271 -3.51 -13.78 -5.00
C HIS A 271 -4.89 -14.42 -5.12
N ALA A 272 -4.94 -15.73 -5.37
CA ALA A 272 -6.21 -16.46 -5.47
C ALA A 272 -6.98 -16.55 -4.13
N ASP A 273 -6.34 -16.21 -3.01
CA ASP A 273 -6.98 -16.03 -1.70
C ASP A 273 -7.73 -14.68 -1.56
N GLY A 274 -7.76 -13.87 -2.62
CA GLY A 274 -8.41 -12.56 -2.64
C GLY A 274 -7.66 -11.45 -1.91
N ARG A 275 -6.51 -11.76 -1.28
CA ARG A 275 -5.68 -10.80 -0.54
C ARG A 275 -4.55 -10.28 -1.45
N PRO A 276 -4.14 -9.01 -1.30
CA PRO A 276 -3.09 -8.43 -2.13
C PRO A 276 -1.71 -9.07 -1.89
N ALA A 277 -0.80 -8.91 -2.85
CA ALA A 277 0.64 -8.99 -2.61
C ALA A 277 1.08 -7.89 -1.63
N LEU A 278 2.17 -8.13 -0.91
CA LEU A 278 2.71 -7.25 0.13
C LEU A 278 3.92 -6.46 -0.35
N PHE A 279 3.91 -6.05 -1.63
CA PHE A 279 4.98 -5.22 -2.18
C PHE A 279 5.02 -3.84 -1.52
N ASN A 280 6.25 -3.36 -1.27
CA ASN A 280 6.51 -2.06 -0.67
C ASN A 280 5.80 -1.94 0.70
N ASP A 281 5.32 -0.77 1.08
CA ASP A 281 4.57 -0.60 2.34
C ASP A 281 3.18 -1.26 2.27
N ALA A 282 3.06 -2.55 2.56
CA ALA A 282 1.77 -3.21 2.58
C ALA A 282 1.61 -4.17 3.78
N ALA A 283 0.48 -4.01 4.45
CA ALA A 283 -0.05 -4.90 5.48
C ALA A 283 -1.57 -5.11 5.23
N LEU A 284 -2.14 -6.16 5.80
CA LEU A 284 -3.51 -6.61 5.53
C LEU A 284 -4.57 -6.04 6.48
N ASP A 285 -4.15 -5.34 7.54
CA ASP A 285 -4.98 -4.92 8.69
C ASP A 285 -5.04 -3.41 8.90
N VAL A 286 -4.71 -2.63 7.87
CA VAL A 286 -4.69 -1.16 7.94
C VAL A 286 -5.85 -0.53 7.18
N VAL A 287 -6.25 -1.12 6.05
CA VAL A 287 -7.26 -0.57 5.14
C VAL A 287 -8.27 -1.64 4.73
N ALA A 288 -9.40 -1.21 4.19
CA ALA A 288 -10.41 -2.11 3.63
C ALA A 288 -9.80 -3.10 2.60
N SER A 289 -10.27 -4.34 2.63
CA SER A 289 -9.77 -5.38 1.74
C SER A 289 -10.27 -5.18 0.30
N THR A 290 -9.59 -5.78 -0.67
CA THR A 290 -10.04 -5.72 -2.08
C THR A 290 -11.45 -6.30 -2.28
N PRO A 291 -11.83 -7.44 -1.65
CA PRO A 291 -13.22 -7.89 -1.65
C PRO A 291 -14.20 -6.84 -1.09
N ASP A 292 -13.92 -6.25 0.07
CA ASP A 292 -14.80 -5.26 0.70
C ASP A 292 -14.99 -4.01 -0.18
N LEU A 293 -13.92 -3.55 -0.83
CA LEU A 293 -13.97 -2.42 -1.77
C LEU A 293 -14.73 -2.77 -3.05
N THR A 294 -14.63 -4.02 -3.52
CA THR A 294 -15.38 -4.51 -4.68
C THR A 294 -16.88 -4.54 -4.36
N ASP A 295 -17.25 -5.04 -3.18
CA ASP A 295 -18.63 -5.05 -2.71
C ASP A 295 -19.17 -3.63 -2.53
N TYR A 296 -18.36 -2.72 -1.97
CA TYR A 296 -18.74 -1.32 -1.85
C TYR A 296 -18.99 -0.66 -3.22
N ALA A 297 -18.13 -0.91 -4.20
CA ALA A 297 -18.32 -0.40 -5.55
C ALA A 297 -19.56 -1.00 -6.24
N ARG A 298 -19.90 -2.26 -5.97
CA ARG A 298 -21.14 -2.89 -6.45
C ARG A 298 -22.37 -2.20 -5.86
N ARG A 299 -22.37 -1.91 -4.55
CA ARG A 299 -23.45 -1.14 -3.89
C ARG A 299 -23.63 0.26 -4.51
N LEU A 300 -22.55 0.88 -4.96
CA LEU A 300 -22.56 2.18 -5.65
C LEU A 300 -22.97 2.13 -7.14
N GLY A 301 -23.28 0.93 -7.67
CA GLY A 301 -23.64 0.74 -9.08
C GLY A 301 -22.48 0.98 -10.05
N LEU A 302 -21.23 0.81 -9.60
CA LEU A 302 -20.05 0.91 -10.44
C LEU A 302 -19.69 -0.41 -11.12
N LEU A 303 -19.97 -1.53 -10.46
CA LEU A 303 -19.71 -2.88 -10.96
C LEU A 303 -21.02 -3.66 -11.12
N THR A 304 -21.07 -4.51 -12.15
CA THR A 304 -22.15 -5.50 -12.34
C THR A 304 -21.82 -6.79 -11.61
N ALA A 305 -22.82 -7.66 -11.43
CA ALA A 305 -22.61 -9.00 -10.82
C ALA A 305 -21.61 -9.85 -11.63
N ASP A 306 -21.57 -9.69 -12.95
CA ASP A 306 -20.65 -10.45 -13.82
C ASP A 306 -19.19 -10.00 -13.72
N ALA A 307 -18.91 -8.85 -13.09
CA ALA A 307 -17.55 -8.33 -12.94
C ALA A 307 -16.63 -9.30 -12.19
N ASP A 308 -17.17 -10.19 -11.35
CA ASP A 308 -16.38 -11.19 -10.60
C ASP A 308 -15.74 -12.25 -11.51
N ARG A 309 -16.30 -12.49 -12.70
CA ARG A 309 -15.72 -13.40 -13.70
C ARG A 309 -14.49 -12.82 -14.39
N ASP A 310 -14.31 -11.50 -14.31
CA ASP A 310 -13.19 -10.76 -14.87
C ASP A 310 -11.98 -10.74 -13.92
N ILE A 311 -11.61 -11.91 -13.38
CA ILE A 311 -10.34 -12.06 -12.64
C ILE A 311 -9.23 -11.89 -13.67
N PRO A 312 -8.28 -10.96 -13.49
CA PRO A 312 -7.21 -10.78 -14.45
C PRO A 312 -6.44 -12.09 -14.65
N GLY A 313 -6.31 -12.52 -15.89
CA GLY A 313 -5.38 -13.58 -16.29
C GLY A 313 -3.94 -13.11 -16.19
N SER A 314 -3.08 -13.56 -17.11
CA SER A 314 -1.75 -12.97 -17.25
C SER A 314 -1.87 -11.54 -17.81
N CYS A 315 -1.23 -10.56 -17.18
CA CYS A 315 -1.25 -9.18 -17.64
C CYS A 315 0.00 -8.38 -17.22
N TRP A 316 0.18 -7.23 -17.87
CA TRP A 316 1.23 -6.25 -17.59
C TRP A 316 0.62 -4.87 -17.36
N LEU A 317 1.02 -4.23 -16.26
CA LEU A 317 0.59 -2.90 -15.84
C LEU A 317 1.80 -1.95 -15.96
N PRO A 318 2.09 -1.43 -17.17
CA PRO A 318 3.35 -0.75 -17.47
C PRO A 318 3.57 0.55 -16.72
N ASP A 319 2.51 1.33 -16.49
CA ASP A 319 2.65 2.65 -15.88
C ASP A 319 2.96 2.55 -14.38
N SER A 320 2.36 1.58 -13.70
CA SER A 320 2.58 1.28 -12.29
C SER A 320 3.72 0.29 -12.04
N GLY A 321 4.16 -0.43 -13.08
CA GLY A 321 5.31 -1.34 -13.06
C GLY A 321 5.02 -2.67 -12.35
N PHE A 322 3.86 -3.28 -12.56
CA PHE A 322 3.52 -4.58 -11.97
C PHE A 322 3.09 -5.61 -13.03
N GLY A 323 3.57 -6.84 -12.88
CA GLY A 323 3.23 -7.95 -13.76
C GLY A 323 2.48 -9.06 -13.03
N ARG A 324 1.59 -9.74 -13.75
CA ARG A 324 0.87 -10.92 -13.29
C ARG A 324 0.98 -12.03 -14.32
N LEU A 325 1.36 -13.23 -13.88
CA LEU A 325 1.30 -14.44 -14.68
C LEU A 325 0.36 -15.46 -14.04
N SER A 326 -0.46 -16.10 -14.86
CA SER A 326 -1.36 -17.17 -14.46
C SER A 326 -1.21 -18.34 -15.44
N CYS A 327 -1.02 -19.56 -14.93
CA CYS A 327 -0.98 -20.79 -15.73
C CYS A 327 -1.46 -21.98 -14.88
N GLY A 328 -2.66 -22.48 -15.19
CA GLY A 328 -3.32 -23.50 -14.36
C GLY A 328 -3.51 -22.99 -12.92
N PRO A 329 -3.11 -23.75 -11.88
CA PRO A 329 -3.22 -23.30 -10.49
C PRO A 329 -2.15 -22.27 -10.10
N ALA A 330 -1.13 -22.04 -10.93
CA ALA A 330 -0.02 -21.17 -10.58
C ALA A 330 -0.29 -19.71 -10.91
N LEU A 331 0.06 -18.84 -9.96
CA LEU A 331 -0.09 -17.40 -10.05
C LEU A 331 1.19 -16.74 -9.52
N LEU A 332 1.77 -15.84 -10.32
CA LEU A 332 2.93 -15.04 -9.97
C LEU A 332 2.60 -13.56 -10.10
N LEU A 333 2.99 -12.77 -9.10
CA LEU A 333 2.93 -11.31 -9.12
C LEU A 333 4.35 -10.76 -9.03
N ALA A 334 4.72 -9.79 -9.85
CA ALA A 334 6.07 -9.24 -9.92
C ALA A 334 6.10 -7.71 -9.80
N ASP A 335 7.01 -7.20 -8.97
CA ASP A 335 7.39 -5.79 -8.92
C ASP A 335 8.47 -5.51 -9.98
N MET A 336 8.08 -4.88 -11.09
CA MET A 336 8.95 -4.58 -12.22
C MET A 336 9.17 -3.08 -12.42
N GLY A 337 8.96 -2.28 -11.38
CA GLY A 337 8.98 -0.82 -11.45
C GLY A 337 10.04 -0.18 -10.55
N PRO A 338 10.27 1.15 -10.69
CA PRO A 338 11.13 1.88 -9.77
C PRO A 338 10.46 1.98 -8.38
N PRO A 339 11.19 2.17 -7.27
CA PRO A 339 10.62 2.09 -5.92
C PRO A 339 9.56 3.17 -5.57
N GLY A 340 9.21 4.07 -6.48
CA GLY A 340 8.18 5.08 -6.32
C GLY A 340 8.57 6.40 -7.00
N PRO A 341 7.70 7.41 -6.96
CA PRO A 341 7.94 8.68 -7.61
C PRO A 341 9.04 9.44 -6.88
N ASP A 342 9.97 10.05 -7.63
CA ASP A 342 11.14 10.72 -7.07
C ASP A 342 10.82 11.73 -5.95
N HIS A 343 9.72 12.47 -6.10
CA HIS A 343 9.28 13.51 -5.18
C HIS A 343 8.54 12.99 -3.92
N ALA A 344 8.17 11.70 -3.88
CA ALA A 344 7.31 11.11 -2.84
C ALA A 344 7.52 9.58 -2.66
N ALA A 345 8.78 9.11 -2.68
CA ALA A 345 9.11 7.68 -2.58
C ALA A 345 9.27 7.18 -1.11
N SER A 346 8.46 7.65 -0.17
CA SER A 346 8.58 7.27 1.25
C SER A 346 8.20 5.83 1.56
N HIS A 347 7.36 5.25 0.69
CA HIS A 347 6.81 3.90 0.82
C HIS A 347 7.58 2.86 -0.01
N GLY A 348 8.59 3.31 -0.77
CA GLY A 348 9.37 2.43 -1.62
C GLY A 348 10.38 1.60 -0.84
N HIS A 349 10.47 0.33 -1.21
CA HIS A 349 11.49 -0.59 -0.74
C HIS A 349 12.59 -0.78 -1.80
N ALA A 350 13.72 -1.38 -1.43
CA ALA A 350 14.77 -1.79 -2.36
C ALA A 350 14.47 -3.16 -3.00
N GLY A 351 13.20 -3.45 -3.28
CA GLY A 351 12.69 -4.75 -3.71
C GLY A 351 12.42 -4.91 -5.21
N ALA A 352 13.00 -4.04 -6.07
CA ALA A 352 12.81 -4.14 -7.52
C ALA A 352 13.15 -5.55 -8.05
N LEU A 353 12.34 -6.04 -8.97
CA LEU A 353 12.38 -7.42 -9.50
C LEU A 353 12.08 -8.50 -8.45
N GLY A 354 11.49 -8.12 -7.32
CA GLY A 354 10.85 -9.03 -6.38
C GLY A 354 9.55 -9.60 -6.94
N PHE A 355 9.11 -10.73 -6.40
CA PHE A 355 7.88 -11.38 -6.81
C PHE A 355 7.24 -12.18 -5.65
N GLU A 356 5.94 -12.44 -5.74
CA GLU A 356 5.22 -13.42 -4.92
C GLU A 356 4.67 -14.53 -5.82
N PHE A 357 4.53 -15.74 -5.28
CA PHE A 357 4.07 -16.92 -6.01
C PHE A 357 3.09 -17.76 -5.18
N SER A 358 2.00 -18.19 -5.80
CA SER A 358 0.99 -19.06 -5.17
C SER A 358 0.54 -20.18 -6.10
N LEU A 359 0.07 -21.28 -5.49
CA LEU A 359 -0.57 -22.41 -6.16
C LEU A 359 -1.99 -22.60 -5.62
N GLY A 360 -3.00 -22.20 -6.40
CA GLY A 360 -4.36 -22.02 -5.90
C GLY A 360 -4.36 -20.99 -4.76
N GLN A 361 -5.09 -21.27 -3.70
CA GLN A 361 -5.15 -20.38 -2.52
C GLN A 361 -3.89 -20.45 -1.64
N GLN A 362 -2.99 -21.42 -1.85
CA GLN A 362 -1.76 -21.56 -1.05
C GLN A 362 -0.66 -20.65 -1.60
N ARG A 363 -0.30 -19.60 -0.86
CA ARG A 363 0.94 -18.84 -1.13
C ARG A 363 2.17 -19.70 -0.84
N VAL A 364 3.15 -19.65 -1.73
CA VAL A 364 4.39 -20.45 -1.64
C VAL A 364 5.57 -19.54 -1.36
N LEU A 365 5.80 -18.55 -2.24
CA LEU A 365 6.81 -17.50 -2.05
C LEU A 365 6.09 -16.20 -1.76
N VAL A 366 6.47 -15.54 -0.66
CA VAL A 366 5.80 -14.35 -0.13
C VAL A 366 6.79 -13.21 0.02
N ASP A 367 6.30 -11.98 0.13
CA ASP A 367 7.14 -10.86 0.58
C ASP A 367 7.25 -10.85 2.12
N THR A 368 8.30 -10.24 2.64
CA THR A 368 8.44 -10.00 4.08
C THR A 368 7.31 -9.11 4.59
N GLY A 369 6.84 -8.16 3.78
CA GLY A 369 5.78 -7.22 4.15
C GLY A 369 6.22 -6.14 5.14
N LEU A 370 5.28 -5.61 5.92
CA LEU A 370 5.46 -4.46 6.80
C LEU A 370 4.93 -4.78 8.21
N SER A 371 5.78 -4.66 9.23
CA SER A 371 5.34 -4.87 10.63
C SER A 371 5.21 -3.59 11.44
N THR A 372 5.94 -2.53 11.10
CA THR A 372 5.98 -1.34 11.96
C THR A 372 6.43 -0.08 11.22
N TYR A 373 6.11 1.07 11.80
CA TYR A 373 6.61 2.39 11.39
C TYR A 373 7.44 3.08 12.47
N GLU A 374 7.77 2.36 13.54
CA GLU A 374 8.44 2.90 14.71
C GLU A 374 9.80 2.23 14.93
N SER A 375 9.85 0.90 14.73
CA SER A 375 11.05 0.07 14.61
C SER A 375 12.05 0.54 13.54
N LEU A 376 13.11 1.30 13.84
CA LEU A 376 14.12 1.59 12.81
C LEU A 376 14.81 0.32 12.28
N ALA A 377 15.15 -0.62 13.17
CA ALA A 377 15.90 -1.81 12.81
C ALA A 377 15.07 -2.74 11.89
N GLU A 378 13.85 -3.10 12.30
CA GLU A 378 12.99 -3.92 11.44
C GLU A 378 12.58 -3.16 10.18
N ARG A 379 12.41 -1.83 10.21
CA ARG A 379 12.12 -1.05 9.01
C ARG A 379 13.28 -1.01 8.01
N GLU A 380 14.52 -0.96 8.48
CA GLU A 380 15.70 -1.02 7.61
C GLU A 380 15.82 -2.40 6.94
N TYR A 381 15.51 -3.48 7.66
CA TYR A 381 15.46 -4.82 7.09
C TYR A 381 14.31 -5.00 6.09
N GLU A 382 13.06 -4.68 6.48
CA GLU A 382 11.86 -4.85 5.65
C GLU A 382 11.94 -4.09 4.32
N ARG A 383 12.70 -2.99 4.27
CA ARG A 383 12.93 -2.20 3.06
C ARG A 383 14.18 -2.63 2.28
N SER A 384 15.01 -3.51 2.82
CA SER A 384 16.24 -3.97 2.19
C SER A 384 15.96 -4.93 1.03
N THR A 385 16.90 -5.04 0.08
CA THR A 385 16.78 -5.98 -1.03
C THR A 385 16.74 -7.44 -0.58
N ALA A 386 17.41 -7.78 0.53
CA ALA A 386 17.42 -9.13 1.10
C ALA A 386 16.06 -9.57 1.68
N ALA A 387 15.17 -8.62 2.02
CA ALA A 387 13.81 -8.93 2.50
C ALA A 387 12.83 -9.31 1.38
N HIS A 388 13.27 -9.29 0.12
CA HIS A 388 12.44 -9.57 -1.04
C HIS A 388 12.95 -10.77 -1.83
N ASN A 389 12.08 -11.39 -2.62
CA ASN A 389 12.43 -12.50 -3.50
C ASN A 389 13.23 -12.03 -4.71
N THR A 390 14.46 -11.54 -4.53
CA THR A 390 15.30 -10.93 -5.59
C THR A 390 16.80 -11.12 -5.35
N LEU A 391 17.63 -10.60 -6.25
CA LEU A 391 19.09 -10.72 -6.24
C LEU A 391 19.75 -9.57 -5.49
N VAL A 392 20.68 -9.91 -4.60
CA VAL A 392 21.61 -9.03 -3.89
C VAL A 392 23.02 -9.18 -4.47
N VAL A 393 23.71 -8.05 -4.71
CA VAL A 393 25.11 -8.00 -5.15
C VAL A 393 25.97 -7.41 -4.04
N ASP A 394 27.03 -8.14 -3.65
CA ASP A 394 28.02 -7.75 -2.64
C ASP A 394 27.40 -7.23 -1.33
N ALA A 395 26.29 -7.85 -0.88
CA ALA A 395 25.52 -7.45 0.31
C ALA A 395 24.99 -6.00 0.30
N HIS A 396 24.82 -5.38 -0.88
CA HIS A 396 24.25 -4.05 -1.02
C HIS A 396 22.79 -4.08 -1.47
N ASN A 397 22.04 -3.03 -1.10
CA ASN A 397 20.69 -2.81 -1.61
C ASN A 397 20.71 -2.18 -3.00
N SER A 398 19.74 -2.56 -3.84
CA SER A 398 19.51 -1.97 -5.18
C SER A 398 19.13 -0.47 -5.12
N SER A 399 18.53 -0.05 -4.00
CA SER A 399 18.17 1.34 -3.70
C SER A 399 18.62 1.71 -2.29
N ASP A 400 19.04 2.96 -2.10
CA ASP A 400 19.49 3.44 -0.79
C ASP A 400 18.27 3.63 0.12
N VAL A 401 18.01 2.68 1.01
CA VAL A 401 17.05 2.81 2.10
C VAL A 401 17.75 3.32 3.36
N TRP A 402 17.16 4.30 4.04
CA TRP A 402 17.61 4.72 5.37
C TRP A 402 16.46 5.33 6.16
N GLY A 403 16.55 5.25 7.49
CA GLY A 403 15.48 5.79 8.34
C GLY A 403 14.13 5.13 8.07
N LEU A 404 13.09 5.64 8.72
CA LEU A 404 11.75 5.03 8.65
C LEU A 404 11.08 5.16 7.27
N PHE A 405 11.37 6.23 6.53
CA PHE A 405 10.59 6.64 5.34
C PHE A 405 11.42 7.30 4.22
N LYS A 406 12.73 7.10 4.17
CA LYS A 406 13.59 7.82 3.22
C LYS A 406 14.24 6.87 2.22
N LEU A 407 14.29 7.35 0.97
CA LEU A 407 15.03 6.75 -0.13
C LEU A 407 16.03 7.78 -0.68
N GLY A 408 17.28 7.35 -0.87
CA GLY A 408 18.32 8.09 -1.54
C GLY A 408 18.36 7.81 -3.03
N ARG A 409 19.50 7.32 -3.53
CA ARG A 409 19.62 6.89 -4.92
C ARG A 409 18.75 5.65 -5.14
N ARG A 410 18.06 5.58 -6.28
CA ARG A 410 17.06 4.56 -6.60
C ARG A 410 17.51 3.74 -7.80
N ALA A 411 17.16 2.46 -7.82
CA ALA A 411 17.25 1.66 -9.01
C ALA A 411 16.28 2.23 -10.06
N LYS A 412 16.75 2.38 -11.30
CA LYS A 412 15.94 2.72 -12.46
C LYS A 412 15.72 1.47 -13.27
N ILE A 413 14.48 1.30 -13.72
CA ILE A 413 14.13 0.22 -14.64
C ILE A 413 14.54 0.65 -16.05
N SER A 414 15.42 -0.13 -16.68
CA SER A 414 15.93 0.12 -18.03
C SER A 414 15.17 -0.67 -19.09
N GLU A 415 14.51 -1.76 -18.69
CA GLU A 415 13.71 -2.61 -19.57
C GLU A 415 12.62 -3.29 -18.75
N ALA A 416 11.44 -3.45 -19.33
CA ALA A 416 10.37 -4.30 -18.80
C ALA A 416 9.46 -4.76 -19.93
N GLY A 417 8.93 -5.97 -19.84
CA GLY A 417 8.01 -6.49 -20.84
C GLY A 417 7.30 -7.78 -20.44
N PHE A 418 6.39 -8.19 -21.31
CA PHE A 418 5.45 -9.26 -21.08
C PHE A 418 5.12 -9.99 -22.38
N ARG A 419 4.95 -11.30 -22.31
CA ARG A 419 4.53 -12.14 -23.43
C ARG A 419 3.71 -13.32 -22.93
N VAL A 420 2.61 -13.63 -23.63
CA VAL A 420 1.80 -14.83 -23.42
C VAL A 420 1.79 -15.63 -24.71
N GLN A 421 1.94 -16.95 -24.56
CA GLN A 421 1.78 -17.95 -25.60
C GLN A 421 0.95 -19.10 -25.01
N THR A 422 0.40 -19.98 -25.85
CA THR A 422 -0.38 -21.12 -25.38
C THR A 422 0.46 -21.99 -24.44
N GLY A 423 0.05 -22.10 -23.17
CA GLY A 423 0.74 -22.90 -22.15
C GLY A 423 2.00 -22.28 -21.53
N GLN A 424 2.37 -21.05 -21.90
CA GLN A 424 3.54 -20.33 -21.36
C GLN A 424 3.26 -18.84 -21.21
N ALA A 425 3.63 -18.27 -20.07
CA ALA A 425 3.61 -16.82 -19.85
C ALA A 425 4.96 -16.33 -19.32
N ARG A 426 5.41 -15.18 -19.80
CA ARG A 426 6.72 -14.61 -19.47
C ARG A 426 6.62 -13.14 -19.11
N LEU A 427 7.32 -12.75 -18.06
CA LEU A 427 7.66 -11.37 -17.72
C LEU A 427 9.18 -11.22 -17.75
N TRP A 428 9.66 -10.03 -18.05
CA TRP A 428 11.07 -9.69 -17.90
C TRP A 428 11.25 -8.23 -17.52
N ALA A 429 12.27 -7.93 -16.74
CA ALA A 429 12.66 -6.55 -16.46
C ALA A 429 14.12 -6.45 -16.00
N ALA A 430 14.70 -5.25 -16.09
CA ALA A 430 16.09 -4.98 -15.73
C ALA A 430 16.23 -3.64 -15.00
N HIS A 431 17.19 -3.56 -14.08
CA HIS A 431 17.50 -2.32 -13.35
C HIS A 431 19.00 -2.04 -13.19
N ASP A 432 19.31 -0.75 -13.00
CA ASP A 432 20.68 -0.24 -12.83
C ASP A 432 21.13 -0.04 -11.37
N GLY A 433 20.31 -0.47 -10.39
CA GLY A 433 20.53 -0.20 -8.96
C GLY A 433 21.95 -0.45 -8.43
N TYR A 434 22.66 -1.44 -8.99
CA TYR A 434 24.02 -1.81 -8.60
C TYR A 434 25.13 -1.11 -9.40
N SER A 435 24.79 -0.29 -10.39
CA SER A 435 25.77 0.48 -11.19
C SER A 435 26.59 1.47 -10.35
N ARG A 436 26.21 1.68 -9.08
CA ARG A 436 26.94 2.47 -8.08
C ARG A 436 28.15 1.74 -7.49
N LEU A 437 28.09 0.40 -7.44
CA LEU A 437 29.23 -0.44 -7.02
C LEU A 437 30.27 -0.49 -8.14
N GLN A 438 29.78 -0.67 -9.36
CA GLN A 438 30.57 -0.68 -10.58
C GLN A 438 29.71 -0.19 -11.75
N PRO A 439 30.16 0.81 -12.54
CA PRO A 439 29.42 1.26 -13.71
C PRO A 439 29.08 0.11 -14.67
N GLY A 440 27.82 0.03 -15.12
CA GLY A 440 27.35 -1.03 -16.01
C GLY A 440 26.95 -2.32 -15.30
N LEU A 441 26.97 -2.36 -13.96
CA LEU A 441 26.42 -3.50 -13.20
C LEU A 441 24.89 -3.42 -13.23
N LEU A 442 24.28 -4.27 -14.05
CA LEU A 442 22.84 -4.35 -14.28
C LEU A 442 22.33 -5.71 -13.81
N HIS A 443 21.15 -5.71 -13.19
CA HIS A 443 20.43 -6.93 -12.86
C HIS A 443 19.19 -7.02 -13.73
N ARG A 444 19.07 -8.11 -14.48
CA ARG A 444 17.93 -8.46 -15.32
C ARG A 444 17.34 -9.78 -14.83
N ARG A 445 16.02 -9.84 -14.77
CA ARG A 445 15.28 -11.05 -14.41
C ARG A 445 14.24 -11.37 -15.46
N ASP A 446 14.12 -12.66 -15.73
CA ASP A 446 13.06 -13.27 -16.52
C ASP A 446 12.26 -14.25 -15.66
N TRP A 447 10.95 -14.07 -15.59
CA TRP A 447 10.00 -15.01 -14.99
C TRP A 447 9.27 -15.75 -16.10
N GLN A 448 9.36 -17.08 -16.12
CA GLN A 448 8.69 -17.92 -17.11
C GLN A 448 7.84 -18.95 -16.39
N LEU A 449 6.54 -18.89 -16.62
CA LEU A 449 5.57 -19.81 -16.05
C LEU A 449 5.05 -20.73 -17.15
N GLU A 450 5.25 -22.03 -16.97
CA GLU A 450 4.88 -23.12 -17.89
C GLU A 450 4.18 -24.21 -17.09
N GLY A 451 3.37 -25.07 -17.73
CA GLY A 451 2.61 -26.13 -17.06
C GLY A 451 3.42 -26.94 -16.03
N GLY A 452 3.19 -26.67 -14.74
CA GLY A 452 3.85 -27.34 -13.60
C GLY A 452 5.22 -26.81 -13.18
N ARG A 453 5.71 -25.71 -13.79
CA ARG A 453 7.06 -25.18 -13.58
C ARG A 453 7.15 -23.65 -13.66
N LEU A 454 7.98 -23.07 -12.80
CA LEU A 454 8.41 -21.69 -12.78
C LEU A 454 9.92 -21.66 -13.00
N CYS A 455 10.37 -21.05 -14.08
CA CYS A 455 11.78 -20.79 -14.37
C CYS A 455 12.09 -19.32 -14.11
N LEU A 456 13.20 -19.08 -13.42
CA LEU A 456 13.74 -17.76 -13.10
C LEU A 456 15.14 -17.68 -13.68
N ASP A 457 15.37 -16.76 -14.61
CA ASP A 457 16.70 -16.50 -15.16
C ASP A 457 17.15 -15.10 -14.71
N ASP A 458 18.13 -15.06 -13.81
CA ASP A 458 18.75 -13.85 -13.27
C ASP A 458 20.07 -13.58 -13.99
N ARG A 459 20.07 -12.61 -14.91
CA ARG A 459 21.28 -12.17 -15.62
C ARG A 459 21.88 -10.97 -14.92
N VAL A 460 23.16 -11.08 -14.55
CA VAL A 460 23.95 -9.99 -13.98
C VAL A 460 25.00 -9.58 -15.00
N GLU A 461 24.86 -8.37 -15.52
CA GLU A 461 25.83 -7.74 -16.41
C GLU A 461 26.84 -6.94 -15.58
N GLY A 462 28.07 -6.78 -16.08
CA GLY A 462 29.16 -6.13 -15.35
C GLY A 462 30.49 -6.78 -15.67
N ARG A 463 31.49 -6.54 -14.82
CA ARG A 463 32.85 -7.08 -14.95
C ARG A 463 33.40 -7.50 -13.59
N GLY A 464 34.41 -8.37 -13.59
CA GLY A 464 35.08 -8.78 -12.35
C GLY A 464 34.28 -9.79 -11.55
N ARG A 465 34.75 -10.06 -10.33
CA ARG A 465 34.21 -11.11 -9.45
C ARG A 465 33.35 -10.48 -8.36
N HIS A 466 32.13 -10.96 -8.21
CA HIS A 466 31.13 -10.45 -7.27
C HIS A 466 30.49 -11.58 -6.46
N GLU A 467 30.05 -11.27 -5.24
CA GLU A 467 29.19 -12.14 -4.46
C GLU A 467 27.73 -11.88 -4.83
N LEU A 468 27.04 -12.94 -5.26
CA LEU A 468 25.64 -12.89 -5.66
C LEU A 468 24.82 -13.74 -4.70
N ALA A 469 23.66 -13.23 -4.28
CA ALA A 469 22.72 -13.96 -3.43
C ALA A 469 21.28 -13.74 -3.87
N LEU A 470 20.55 -14.82 -4.10
CA LEU A 470 19.11 -14.85 -4.35
C LEU A 470 18.39 -15.27 -3.08
N TYR A 471 17.29 -14.58 -2.77
CA TYR A 471 16.44 -14.88 -1.63
C TYR A 471 15.09 -15.43 -2.10
N PHE A 472 14.59 -16.45 -1.39
CA PHE A 472 13.24 -17.00 -1.56
C PHE A 472 12.59 -17.17 -0.17
N HIS A 473 11.69 -16.26 0.15
CA HIS A 473 10.96 -16.19 1.41
C HIS A 473 9.73 -17.09 1.34
N LEU A 474 9.73 -18.18 2.13
CA LEU A 474 8.64 -19.14 2.12
C LEU A 474 7.48 -18.65 2.97
N HIS A 475 6.25 -18.98 2.53
CA HIS A 475 5.09 -18.80 3.39
C HIS A 475 5.24 -19.63 4.69
N PRO A 476 4.89 -19.10 5.88
CA PRO A 476 5.12 -19.75 7.18
C PRO A 476 4.54 -21.16 7.34
N ALA A 477 3.51 -21.50 6.57
CA ALA A 477 2.88 -22.83 6.60
C ALA A 477 3.66 -23.92 5.83
N LEU A 478 4.71 -23.57 5.09
CA LEU A 478 5.51 -24.52 4.32
C LEU A 478 6.68 -25.02 5.16
N SER A 479 7.04 -26.28 4.95
CA SER A 479 8.32 -26.82 5.42
C SER A 479 9.29 -26.98 4.26
N ALA A 480 10.58 -26.85 4.55
CA ALA A 480 11.65 -26.95 3.58
C ALA A 480 12.75 -27.89 4.07
N GLN A 481 13.25 -28.73 3.17
CA GLN A 481 14.36 -29.63 3.43
C GLN A 481 15.42 -29.48 2.35
N LEU A 482 16.62 -29.09 2.76
CA LEU A 482 17.78 -29.07 1.89
C LEU A 482 18.18 -30.51 1.52
N THR A 483 18.37 -30.76 0.22
CA THR A 483 18.80 -32.03 -0.34
C THR A 483 20.05 -31.77 -1.20
N GLY A 484 21.25 -32.07 -0.69
CA GLY A 484 22.49 -31.67 -1.36
C GLY A 484 22.76 -30.17 -1.23
N SER A 485 23.49 -29.58 -2.19
CA SER A 485 23.87 -28.15 -2.16
C SER A 485 23.01 -27.24 -3.04
N ASP A 486 22.20 -27.82 -3.93
CA ASP A 486 21.55 -27.15 -5.05
C ASP A 486 20.05 -27.48 -5.18
N VAL A 487 19.51 -28.32 -4.30
CA VAL A 487 18.08 -28.69 -4.27
C VAL A 487 17.46 -28.47 -2.90
N VAL A 488 16.28 -27.86 -2.86
CA VAL A 488 15.40 -27.80 -1.68
C VAL A 488 14.04 -28.40 -2.02
N ARG A 489 13.56 -29.32 -1.18
CA ARG A 489 12.20 -29.87 -1.27
C ARG A 489 11.27 -29.09 -0.35
N LEU A 490 10.12 -28.66 -0.88
CA LEU A 490 9.08 -27.96 -0.13
C LEU A 490 7.87 -28.88 0.04
N ALA A 491 7.29 -28.89 1.23
CA ALA A 491 5.99 -29.53 1.46
C ALA A 491 4.94 -28.47 1.81
N LEU A 492 3.83 -28.50 1.06
CA LEU A 492 2.66 -27.65 1.27
C LEU A 492 1.68 -28.33 2.24
N PRO A 493 0.83 -27.57 2.95
CA PRO A 493 -0.17 -28.12 3.87
C PRO A 493 -1.16 -29.09 3.23
N ASP A 494 -1.43 -28.96 1.94
CA ASP A 494 -2.34 -29.81 1.18
C ASP A 494 -1.68 -31.10 0.64
N GLY A 495 -0.44 -31.39 1.05
CA GLY A 495 0.30 -32.59 0.66
C GLY A 495 1.06 -32.46 -0.65
N ARG A 496 0.89 -31.37 -1.43
CA ARG A 496 1.72 -31.12 -2.62
C ARG A 496 3.19 -30.96 -2.23
N ARG A 497 4.08 -31.46 -3.08
CA ARG A 497 5.53 -31.37 -2.90
C ARG A 497 6.15 -30.64 -4.07
N LEU A 498 6.93 -29.62 -3.77
CA LEU A 498 7.65 -28.85 -4.78
C LEU A 498 9.15 -29.08 -4.65
N THR A 499 9.86 -28.89 -5.73
CA THR A 499 11.32 -28.92 -5.76
C THR A 499 11.82 -27.60 -6.30
N LEU A 500 12.66 -26.91 -5.52
CA LEU A 500 13.45 -25.77 -5.96
C LEU A 500 14.87 -26.25 -6.27
N THR A 501 15.30 -26.05 -7.51
CA THR A 501 16.65 -26.39 -7.99
C THR A 501 17.33 -25.12 -8.49
N VAL A 502 18.63 -24.99 -8.21
CA VAL A 502 19.45 -23.85 -8.68
C VAL A 502 20.62 -24.32 -9.55
N ASP A 503 21.11 -23.44 -10.43
CA ASP A 503 22.25 -23.71 -11.29
C ASP A 503 23.53 -24.08 -10.52
N GLN A 504 24.42 -24.83 -11.20
CA GLN A 504 25.72 -25.23 -10.67
C GLN A 504 26.56 -24.00 -10.26
N GLY A 505 27.07 -24.02 -9.04
CA GLY A 505 27.90 -22.96 -8.46
C GLY A 505 27.17 -22.10 -7.42
N LEU A 506 25.83 -22.08 -7.43
CA LEU A 506 25.06 -21.59 -6.29
C LEU A 506 25.02 -22.65 -5.18
N LYS A 507 25.12 -22.19 -3.94
CA LYS A 507 24.92 -23.00 -2.74
C LYS A 507 23.67 -22.53 -2.01
N LEU A 508 22.75 -23.47 -1.79
CA LEU A 508 21.54 -23.26 -1.01
C LEU A 508 21.81 -23.36 0.49
N ALA A 509 21.20 -22.46 1.24
CA ALA A 509 21.13 -22.49 2.69
C ALA A 509 19.72 -22.13 3.14
N LEU A 510 19.27 -22.74 4.24
CA LEU A 510 18.03 -22.36 4.92
C LEU A 510 18.38 -21.38 6.05
N GLN A 511 17.64 -20.29 6.14
CA GLN A 511 17.82 -19.24 7.13
C GLN A 511 16.49 -18.96 7.82
N ALA A 512 16.56 -18.51 9.07
CA ALA A 512 15.39 -17.97 9.75
C ALA A 512 15.04 -16.60 9.19
N GLY A 513 13.75 -16.36 8.96
CA GLY A 513 13.21 -15.05 8.61
C GLY A 513 11.83 -14.88 9.23
N TYR A 514 11.11 -13.87 8.75
CA TYR A 514 9.72 -13.67 9.14
C TYR A 514 8.89 -13.10 8.00
N ARG A 515 7.57 -13.30 8.12
CA ARG A 515 6.55 -12.64 7.33
C ARG A 515 5.71 -11.75 8.23
N ALA A 516 5.52 -10.50 7.84
CA ALA A 516 4.69 -9.51 8.51
C ALA A 516 3.49 -9.16 7.63
N THR A 517 2.32 -9.70 8.01
CA THR A 517 1.05 -9.39 7.33
C THR A 517 0.22 -8.38 8.10
N HIS A 518 0.58 -8.11 9.35
CA HIS A 518 -0.15 -7.27 10.29
C HIS A 518 0.84 -6.42 11.07
N PHE A 519 0.39 -5.26 11.53
CA PHE A 519 1.22 -4.43 12.39
C PHE A 519 1.53 -5.15 13.71
N ASP A 520 2.77 -5.01 14.17
CA ASP A 520 3.34 -5.60 15.38
C ASP A 520 3.30 -7.14 15.45
N ARG A 521 2.94 -7.83 14.35
CA ARG A 521 2.93 -9.29 14.27
C ARG A 521 3.90 -9.78 13.19
N ARG A 522 4.88 -10.57 13.62
CA ARG A 522 5.88 -11.21 12.75
C ARG A 522 5.76 -12.72 12.90
N GLN A 523 5.41 -13.40 11.83
CA GLN A 523 5.31 -14.86 11.78
C GLN A 523 6.65 -15.42 11.34
N ALA A 524 7.28 -16.27 12.16
CA ALA A 524 8.53 -16.92 11.77
C ALA A 524 8.34 -17.71 10.46
N CYS A 525 9.32 -17.63 9.57
CA CYS A 525 9.32 -18.40 8.33
C CYS A 525 10.75 -18.85 7.97
N THR A 526 10.83 -19.73 6.98
CA THR A 526 12.11 -20.15 6.40
C THR A 526 12.40 -19.32 5.16
N VAL A 527 13.63 -18.83 5.04
CA VAL A 527 14.14 -18.16 3.85
C VAL A 527 15.20 -19.05 3.22
N ILE A 528 15.04 -19.36 1.94
CA ILE A 528 16.06 -20.05 1.17
C ILE A 528 16.98 -19.00 0.57
N ARG A 529 18.28 -19.10 0.85
CA ARG A 529 19.32 -18.25 0.26
C ARG A 529 20.16 -19.09 -0.70
N ALA A 530 20.16 -18.74 -1.98
CA ALA A 530 21.06 -19.31 -2.99
C ALA A 530 22.20 -18.33 -3.24
N SER A 531 23.46 -18.72 -3.03
CA SER A 531 24.58 -17.77 -3.15
C SER A 531 25.88 -18.37 -3.68
N GLY A 532 26.71 -17.54 -4.27
CA GLY A 532 28.03 -17.90 -4.76
C GLY A 532 28.84 -16.68 -5.21
N ALA A 533 30.10 -16.89 -5.56
CA ALA A 533 30.98 -15.85 -6.09
C ALA A 533 31.28 -16.12 -7.56
N PHE A 534 30.95 -15.17 -8.44
CA PHE A 534 30.95 -15.37 -9.89
C PHE A 534 31.70 -14.25 -10.61
N CYS A 535 32.30 -14.57 -11.76
CA CYS A 535 32.78 -13.57 -12.70
C CYS A 535 31.64 -13.12 -13.62
N LEU A 536 31.50 -11.82 -13.83
CA LEU A 536 30.46 -11.24 -14.69
C LEU A 536 30.92 -11.10 -16.16
N PRO A 537 30.01 -11.19 -17.15
CA PRO A 537 28.57 -11.41 -16.98
C PRO A 537 28.22 -12.88 -16.68
N ILE A 538 27.11 -13.09 -15.98
CA ILE A 538 26.62 -14.43 -15.64
C ILE A 538 25.08 -14.47 -15.75
N THR A 539 24.54 -15.66 -16.04
CA THR A 539 23.12 -15.96 -15.88
C THR A 539 22.98 -17.06 -14.83
N LEU A 540 22.17 -16.82 -13.82
CA LEU A 540 21.84 -17.76 -12.75
C LEU A 540 20.41 -18.24 -12.97
N ARG A 541 20.20 -19.54 -13.10
CA ARG A 541 18.86 -20.10 -13.26
C ARG A 541 18.38 -20.80 -12.00
N CYS A 542 17.11 -20.57 -11.68
CA CYS A 542 16.40 -21.28 -10.63
C CYS A 542 15.11 -21.87 -11.22
N ARG A 543 14.74 -23.07 -10.77
CA ARG A 543 13.51 -23.74 -11.20
C ARG A 543 12.74 -24.19 -9.98
N LEU A 544 11.47 -23.82 -9.91
CA LEU A 544 10.51 -24.37 -8.97
C LEU A 544 9.54 -25.24 -9.77
N GLU A 545 9.34 -26.49 -9.36
CA GLU A 545 8.49 -27.45 -10.08
C GLU A 545 7.78 -28.42 -9.13
N GLY A 546 6.83 -29.19 -9.65
CA GLY A 546 6.15 -30.26 -8.90
C GLY A 546 4.63 -30.07 -8.73
N TRP A 547 4.01 -29.11 -9.43
CA TRP A 547 2.55 -28.93 -9.46
C TRP A 547 1.95 -29.32 -10.81
N SER A 548 2.11 -30.58 -11.24
CA SER A 548 1.29 -31.06 -12.34
C SER A 548 -0.15 -31.32 -11.84
N GLN A 549 -1.15 -30.87 -12.59
CA GLN A 549 -2.49 -31.47 -12.51
C GLN A 549 -2.51 -32.66 -13.46
N SER A 550 -3.04 -33.79 -13.01
CA SER A 550 -3.80 -34.68 -13.87
C SER A 550 -4.87 -33.83 -14.55
N VAL A 551 -4.74 -33.61 -15.86
CA VAL A 551 -5.83 -33.06 -16.67
C VAL A 551 -6.99 -34.05 -16.53
N PRO A 552 -8.17 -33.69 -15.99
CA PRO A 552 -9.34 -34.50 -16.23
C PRO A 552 -9.57 -34.43 -17.74
N ASP A 553 -9.58 -35.58 -18.42
CA ASP A 553 -10.08 -35.68 -19.79
C ASP A 553 -11.44 -34.97 -19.82
N LEU A 554 -11.47 -33.76 -20.40
CA LEU A 554 -12.72 -33.22 -20.90
C LEU A 554 -12.95 -33.94 -22.21
N ASP A 555 -13.59 -35.10 -22.05
CA ASP A 555 -14.21 -35.89 -23.10
C ASP A 555 -14.91 -34.92 -24.07
N HIS A 556 -14.38 -34.83 -25.28
CA HIS A 556 -15.06 -34.19 -26.39
C HIS A 556 -16.39 -34.93 -26.60
N ARG A 557 -17.50 -34.34 -26.16
CA ARG A 557 -18.84 -34.74 -26.60
C ARG A 557 -19.60 -33.52 -27.07
N GLU A 558 -19.60 -33.43 -28.40
CA GLU A 558 -20.56 -32.86 -29.36
C GLU A 558 -21.13 -31.46 -29.13
#